data_AF-A0A8H6CQB4-F1
#
_entry.id   AF-A0A8H6CQB4-F1
#
_cell.length_a   1.000
_cell.length_b   1.000
_cell.length_c   1.000
_cell.angle_alpha   90.00
_cell.angle_beta   90.00
_cell.angle_gamma   90.00
#
_symmetry.space_group_name_H-M   'P 1'
#
loop_
_entity.id
_entity.type
_entity.pdbx_description
1 polymer ?
#
loop_
_entity_poly.entity_id
_entity_poly.type
_entity_poly.pdbx_seq_one_letter_code
_entity_poly.pdbx_strand_id
1 'polypeptide(L)'
;MSSSARERLYHASLLSTNAQRGTPYPCSQRDINATEQFSHHNERPFVSASRASREIIEHNDQRRSPSACEQDAIRCLARALDEAESGPWGPDLIIKCFCDLDTVFFGGVLRGNVRVGWGSAHELAMLEEALRDNYGITIHTQPGRADIFLNARGIFSNPNAAVSLFRAIFSTMLHEMCHAFEFVRVRPDEHERDGHGPQFGSRIHAVDRRANELLGLEAVEAWEFYRRCHTGGRAVDREGRRGFRV
;
A
#
# COMPACT_ATOMS: atom_id res chain seq x y z
N MET A 1 29.22 -9.96 13.67
CA MET A 1 28.26 -8.91 14.08
C MET A 1 26.93 -9.23 13.41
N SER A 2 25.85 -9.37 14.18
CA SER A 2 24.50 -9.61 13.62
C SER A 2 24.03 -8.33 12.94
N SER A 3 23.68 -8.38 11.65
CA SER A 3 23.02 -7.24 10.99
C SER A 3 21.67 -6.97 11.65
N SER A 4 21.23 -5.71 11.69
CA SER A 4 19.92 -5.32 12.22
C SER A 4 18.77 -5.90 11.38
N ALA A 5 17.56 -6.02 11.93
CA ALA A 5 16.39 -6.49 11.18
C ALA A 5 16.10 -5.60 9.96
N ARG A 6 16.33 -4.29 10.11
CA ARG A 6 16.26 -3.31 9.02
C ARG A 6 17.22 -3.64 7.89
N GLU A 7 18.50 -3.88 8.18
CA GLU A 7 19.49 -4.22 7.15
C GLU A 7 19.16 -5.55 6.46
N ARG A 8 18.70 -6.56 7.22
CA ARG A 8 18.27 -7.84 6.64
C ARG A 8 17.11 -7.66 5.66
N LEU A 9 16.08 -6.93 6.06
CA LEU A 9 14.91 -6.67 5.22
C LEU A 9 15.29 -5.82 3.98
N TYR A 10 16.17 -4.83 4.15
CA TYR A 10 16.69 -4.05 3.03
C TYR A 10 17.44 -4.94 2.03
N HIS A 11 18.41 -5.74 2.48
CA HIS A 11 19.13 -6.64 1.57
C HIS A 11 18.21 -7.67 0.91
N ALA A 12 17.24 -8.21 1.65
CA ALA A 12 16.25 -9.12 1.10
C ALA A 12 15.37 -8.47 0.03
N SER A 13 15.01 -7.19 0.21
CA SER A 13 14.23 -6.42 -0.77
C SER A 13 14.94 -6.17 -2.10
N LEU A 14 16.28 -6.21 -2.10
CA LEU A 14 17.10 -6.06 -3.32
C LEU A 14 17.21 -7.36 -4.13
N LEU A 15 16.86 -8.50 -3.54
CA LEU A 15 16.92 -9.81 -4.18
C LEU A 15 15.51 -10.16 -4.67
N SER A 16 15.16 -9.69 -5.87
CA SER A 16 13.85 -9.86 -6.50
C SER A 16 13.36 -11.31 -6.66
N THR A 17 14.21 -12.30 -6.40
CA THR A 17 13.96 -13.73 -6.65
C THR A 17 13.56 -14.55 -5.41
N ASN A 18 13.48 -13.98 -4.20
CA ASN A 18 13.37 -14.78 -2.97
C ASN A 18 12.01 -14.70 -2.25
N ALA A 19 10.90 -14.83 -2.99
CA ALA A 19 9.54 -14.75 -2.45
C ALA A 19 9.10 -15.91 -1.51
N GLN A 20 9.96 -16.89 -1.19
CA GLN A 20 9.53 -18.11 -0.47
C GLN A 20 10.31 -18.44 0.82
N ARG A 21 11.04 -17.50 1.44
CA ARG A 21 11.82 -17.82 2.64
C ARG A 21 11.59 -16.84 3.80
N GLY A 22 10.74 -17.25 4.74
CA GLY A 22 11.12 -17.25 6.15
C GLY A 22 10.56 -16.15 7.06
N THR A 23 9.53 -15.38 6.70
CA THR A 23 8.90 -14.50 7.71
C THR A 23 7.96 -15.30 8.64
N PRO A 24 8.02 -15.10 9.98
CA PRO A 24 7.15 -15.75 10.97
C PRO A 24 5.71 -15.20 10.96
N TYR A 25 5.42 -14.25 10.07
CA TYR A 25 4.07 -13.72 9.89
C TYR A 25 3.12 -14.85 9.44
N PRO A 26 2.02 -15.11 10.18
CA PRO A 26 1.06 -16.16 9.84
C PRO A 26 0.55 -15.96 8.41
N CYS A 27 0.55 -17.02 7.61
CA CYS A 27 0.16 -16.96 6.20
C CYS A 27 -0.66 -18.20 5.89
N SER A 28 -1.81 -18.05 5.26
CA SER A 28 -2.54 -19.21 4.77
C SER A 28 -1.88 -19.75 3.50
N GLN A 29 -2.02 -21.05 3.23
CA GLN A 29 -1.51 -21.64 1.98
C GLN A 29 -2.09 -20.95 0.73
N ARG A 30 -3.30 -20.40 0.84
CA ARG A 30 -3.94 -19.61 -0.21
C ARG A 30 -3.18 -18.31 -0.50
N ASP A 31 -2.70 -17.63 0.53
CA ASP A 31 -1.94 -16.38 0.38
C ASP A 31 -0.56 -16.66 -0.24
N ILE A 32 0.06 -17.80 0.12
CA ILE A 32 1.29 -18.30 -0.54
C ILE A 32 1.04 -18.54 -2.03
N ASN A 33 -0.03 -19.25 -2.38
CA ASN A 33 -0.36 -19.54 -3.78
C ASN A 33 -0.69 -18.28 -4.60
N ALA A 34 -1.23 -17.24 -3.95
CA ALA A 34 -1.51 -15.95 -4.59
C ALA A 34 -0.23 -15.16 -4.96
N THR A 35 0.91 -15.50 -4.35
CA THR A 35 2.22 -14.90 -4.67
C THR A 35 2.84 -15.45 -5.95
N GLU A 36 2.44 -16.65 -6.36
CA GLU A 36 3.10 -17.39 -7.45
C GLU A 36 2.41 -17.17 -8.80
N GLN A 37 1.10 -16.93 -8.80
CA GLN A 37 0.31 -16.78 -10.03
C GLN A 37 -0.90 -15.87 -9.79
N PHE A 38 -1.26 -15.04 -10.77
CA PHE A 38 -2.61 -14.43 -10.89
C PHE A 38 -3.61 -15.58 -11.08
N SER A 39 -3.93 -16.27 -9.99
CA SER A 39 -4.72 -17.50 -9.99
C SER A 39 -6.21 -17.22 -10.16
N HIS A 40 -6.62 -15.95 -10.11
CA HIS A 40 -8.01 -15.53 -10.25
C HIS A 40 -8.14 -14.36 -11.22
N HIS A 41 -9.04 -14.49 -12.20
CA HIS A 41 -9.69 -13.34 -12.80
C HIS A 41 -10.79 -12.93 -11.82
N ASN A 42 -10.65 -11.80 -11.12
CA ASN A 42 -11.78 -11.29 -10.34
C ASN A 42 -12.79 -10.71 -11.31
N GLU A 43 -13.76 -11.53 -11.71
CA GLU A 43 -14.85 -11.16 -12.62
C GLU A 43 -15.94 -10.31 -11.91
N ARG A 44 -15.56 -9.47 -10.95
CA ARG A 44 -16.51 -8.49 -10.44
C ARG A 44 -16.79 -7.49 -11.56
N PRO A 45 -18.07 -7.17 -11.84
CA PRO A 45 -18.38 -6.18 -12.85
C PRO A 45 -17.75 -4.85 -12.46
N PHE A 46 -17.11 -4.19 -13.42
CA PHE A 46 -16.67 -2.82 -13.25
C PHE A 46 -17.85 -1.93 -12.88
N VAL A 47 -17.59 -0.94 -12.04
CA VAL A 47 -18.56 0.03 -11.56
C VAL A 47 -18.04 1.44 -11.81
N SER A 48 -18.92 2.44 -11.71
CA SER A 48 -18.49 3.83 -11.82
C SER A 48 -17.56 4.22 -10.66
N ALA A 49 -16.69 5.21 -10.89
CA ALA A 49 -15.79 5.75 -9.88
C ALA A 49 -16.53 6.17 -8.60
N SER A 50 -17.69 6.85 -8.72
CA SER A 50 -18.51 7.22 -7.57
C SER A 50 -19.04 6.03 -6.77
N ARG A 51 -19.34 4.91 -7.42
CA ARG A 51 -19.75 3.69 -6.72
C ARG A 51 -18.56 3.02 -6.04
N ALA A 52 -17.43 2.88 -6.72
CA ALA A 52 -16.20 2.36 -6.12
C ALA A 52 -15.79 3.16 -4.86
N SER A 53 -15.86 4.50 -4.93
CA SER A 53 -15.56 5.36 -3.78
C SER A 53 -16.53 5.18 -2.61
N ARG A 54 -17.83 4.96 -2.86
CA ARG A 54 -18.76 4.63 -1.77
C ARG A 54 -18.46 3.29 -1.14
N GLU A 55 -18.17 2.26 -1.96
CA GLU A 55 -17.86 0.91 -1.47
C GLU A 55 -16.68 0.94 -0.46
N ILE A 56 -15.60 1.66 -0.77
CA ILE A 56 -14.44 1.76 0.13
C ILE A 56 -14.69 2.68 1.33
N ILE A 57 -15.42 3.79 1.18
CA ILE A 57 -15.77 4.69 2.30
C ILE A 57 -16.64 3.95 3.31
N GLU A 58 -17.67 3.23 2.84
CA GLU A 58 -18.56 2.43 3.70
C GLU A 58 -17.82 1.29 4.38
N HIS A 59 -16.90 0.62 3.68
CA HIS A 59 -16.07 -0.44 4.25
C HIS A 59 -15.17 0.08 5.39
N ASN A 60 -14.67 1.31 5.27
CA ASN A 60 -13.80 1.96 6.25
C ASN A 60 -14.55 2.83 7.27
N ASP A 61 -15.89 2.77 7.32
CA ASP A 61 -16.67 3.46 8.35
C ASP A 61 -16.32 2.92 9.74
N GLN A 62 -15.89 3.81 10.63
CA GLN A 62 -15.44 3.48 11.99
C GLN A 62 -16.54 2.83 12.84
N ARG A 63 -17.82 3.09 12.49
CA ARG A 63 -18.98 2.49 13.16
C ARG A 63 -19.15 1.01 12.82
N ARG A 64 -18.49 0.52 11.77
CA ARG A 64 -18.54 -0.89 11.38
C ARG A 64 -17.72 -1.74 12.35
N SER A 65 -18.34 -2.80 12.86
CA SER A 65 -17.62 -3.82 13.62
C SER A 65 -16.78 -4.69 12.67
N PRO A 66 -15.48 -4.87 12.93
CA PRO A 66 -14.65 -5.78 12.15
C PRO A 66 -15.14 -7.22 12.28
N SER A 67 -15.20 -7.93 11.15
CA SER A 67 -15.40 -9.38 11.08
C SER A 67 -14.24 -10.14 11.73
N ALA A 68 -14.43 -11.44 12.01
CA ALA A 68 -13.39 -12.27 12.61
C ALA A 68 -12.07 -12.27 11.79
N CYS A 69 -12.18 -12.38 10.45
CA CYS A 69 -11.02 -12.32 9.57
C CYS A 69 -10.31 -10.97 9.63
N GLU A 70 -11.06 -9.86 9.72
CA GLU A 70 -10.48 -8.52 9.87
C GLU A 70 -9.81 -8.36 11.23
N GLN A 71 -10.38 -8.89 12.31
CA GLN A 71 -9.75 -8.87 13.63
C GLN A 71 -8.43 -9.65 13.64
N ASP A 72 -8.38 -10.81 12.97
CA ASP A 72 -7.16 -11.59 12.83
C ASP A 72 -6.06 -10.83 12.06
N ALA A 73 -6.44 -10.22 10.93
CA ALA A 73 -5.53 -9.40 10.13
C ALA A 73 -5.03 -8.16 10.89
N ILE A 74 -5.92 -7.46 11.62
CA ILE A 74 -5.54 -6.32 12.47
C ILE A 74 -4.53 -6.76 13.54
N ARG A 75 -4.75 -7.90 14.20
CA ARG A 75 -3.79 -8.43 15.20
C ARG A 75 -2.44 -8.76 14.58
N CYS A 76 -2.40 -9.35 13.39
CA CYS A 76 -1.16 -9.67 12.71
C CYS A 76 -0.40 -8.41 12.29
N LEU A 77 -1.10 -7.40 11.75
CA LEU A 77 -0.52 -6.10 11.39
C LEU A 77 0.02 -5.34 12.62
N ALA A 78 -0.74 -5.30 13.72
CA ALA A 78 -0.31 -4.67 14.97
C ALA A 78 0.95 -5.36 15.52
N ARG A 79 0.97 -6.70 15.55
CA ARG A 79 2.14 -7.46 15.98
C ARG A 79 3.38 -7.17 15.12
N ALA A 80 3.22 -7.05 13.81
CA ALA A 80 4.33 -6.69 12.93
C ALA A 80 4.86 -5.27 13.18
N LEU A 81 4.00 -4.32 13.57
CA LEU A 81 4.43 -2.99 14.00
C LEU A 81 5.22 -3.05 15.31
N ASP A 82 4.76 -3.83 16.29
CA ASP A 82 5.40 -3.98 17.60
C ASP A 82 6.74 -4.72 17.52
N GLU A 83 6.84 -5.74 16.66
CA GLU A 83 8.05 -6.56 16.47
C GLU A 83 8.96 -6.04 15.33
N ALA A 84 8.71 -4.84 14.79
CA ALA A 84 9.35 -4.33 13.57
C ALA A 84 10.90 -4.40 13.58
N GLU A 85 11.54 -4.15 14.74
CA GLU A 85 13.01 -4.12 14.86
C GLU A 85 13.64 -5.44 15.31
N SER A 86 12.85 -6.32 15.94
CA SER A 86 13.32 -7.56 16.56
C SER A 86 12.95 -8.81 15.75
N GLY A 87 11.96 -8.71 14.87
CA GLY A 87 11.44 -9.84 14.10
C GLY A 87 12.43 -10.36 13.03
N PRO A 88 12.42 -11.68 12.77
CA PRO A 88 13.15 -12.28 11.65
C PRO A 88 12.35 -12.09 10.34
N TRP A 89 12.27 -10.85 9.88
CA TRP A 89 11.49 -10.49 8.69
C TRP A 89 12.18 -10.91 7.38
N GLY A 90 11.43 -11.62 6.54
CA GLY A 90 11.81 -11.96 5.18
C GLY A 90 11.23 -10.99 4.14
N PRO A 91 11.68 -11.07 2.89
CA PRO A 91 11.19 -10.21 1.80
C PRO A 91 9.72 -10.46 1.44
N ASP A 92 9.18 -11.62 1.81
CA ASP A 92 7.78 -12.05 1.63
C ASP A 92 6.80 -11.33 2.57
N LEU A 93 7.31 -10.64 3.58
CA LEU A 93 6.52 -9.84 4.52
C LEU A 93 5.57 -8.87 3.80
N ILE A 94 6.02 -8.17 2.76
CA ILE A 94 5.19 -7.17 2.08
C ILE A 94 3.95 -7.80 1.43
N ILE A 95 4.04 -9.05 0.98
CA ILE A 95 2.92 -9.74 0.35
C ILE A 95 1.90 -10.14 1.42
N LYS A 96 2.38 -10.65 2.56
CA LYS A 96 1.52 -11.03 3.68
C LYS A 96 0.82 -9.80 4.28
N CYS A 97 1.56 -8.72 4.49
CA CYS A 97 1.00 -7.45 4.94
C CYS A 97 -0.01 -6.88 3.93
N PHE A 98 0.25 -7.00 2.63
CA PHE A 98 -0.71 -6.61 1.61
C PHE A 98 -2.04 -7.37 1.73
N CYS A 99 -2.01 -8.69 1.92
CA CYS A 99 -3.22 -9.50 2.08
C CYS A 99 -4.05 -9.09 3.30
N ASP A 100 -3.39 -8.79 4.42
CA ASP A 100 -4.06 -8.35 5.64
C ASP A 100 -4.60 -6.92 5.50
N LEU A 101 -3.83 -6.01 4.88
CA LEU A 101 -4.30 -4.67 4.56
C LEU A 101 -5.49 -4.72 3.58
N ASP A 102 -5.49 -5.59 2.57
CA ASP A 102 -6.60 -5.75 1.64
C ASP A 102 -7.85 -6.27 2.36
N THR A 103 -7.68 -7.23 3.27
CA THR A 103 -8.76 -7.76 4.10
C THR A 103 -9.40 -6.67 4.97
N VAL A 104 -8.58 -5.82 5.60
CA VAL A 104 -9.04 -4.81 6.58
C VAL A 104 -9.60 -3.54 5.93
N PHE A 105 -8.98 -3.07 4.85
CA PHE A 105 -9.27 -1.75 4.27
C PHE A 105 -9.98 -1.80 2.93
N PHE A 106 -9.97 -2.95 2.24
CA PHE A 106 -10.51 -3.08 0.88
C PHE A 106 -11.43 -4.29 0.71
N GLY A 107 -11.79 -4.98 1.80
CA GLY A 107 -12.70 -6.12 1.80
C GLY A 107 -12.22 -7.33 0.99
N GLY A 108 -10.91 -7.48 0.80
CA GLY A 108 -10.34 -8.59 0.03
C GLY A 108 -10.54 -8.46 -1.48
N VAL A 109 -10.70 -7.24 -1.99
CA VAL A 109 -10.94 -6.94 -3.41
C VAL A 109 -9.67 -7.00 -4.24
N LEU A 110 -8.53 -6.62 -3.66
CA LEU A 110 -7.28 -6.47 -4.39
C LEU A 110 -6.54 -7.79 -4.57
N ARG A 111 -6.63 -8.71 -3.59
CA ARG A 111 -6.04 -10.05 -3.70
C ARG A 111 -6.54 -10.78 -4.94
N GLY A 112 -5.60 -11.30 -5.72
CA GLY A 112 -5.86 -11.94 -7.01
C GLY A 112 -5.91 -11.00 -8.22
N ASN A 113 -6.00 -9.68 -8.00
CA ASN A 113 -5.97 -8.66 -9.08
C ASN A 113 -4.73 -7.79 -9.04
N VAL A 114 -4.13 -7.67 -7.87
CA VAL A 114 -2.97 -6.85 -7.63
C VAL A 114 -1.80 -7.74 -7.23
N ARG A 115 -0.69 -7.61 -7.94
CA ARG A 115 0.59 -8.17 -7.52
C ARG A 115 1.38 -7.08 -6.79
N VAL A 116 1.98 -7.43 -5.66
CA VAL A 116 2.82 -6.50 -4.89
C VAL A 116 4.24 -7.03 -4.81
N GLY A 117 5.21 -6.14 -4.91
CA GLY A 117 6.62 -6.50 -4.84
C GLY A 117 7.53 -5.34 -4.48
N TRP A 118 8.79 -5.67 -4.21
CA TRP A 118 9.85 -4.67 -4.19
C TRP A 118 10.23 -4.32 -5.63
N GLY A 119 10.33 -3.04 -5.96
CA GLY A 119 10.74 -2.60 -7.29
C GLY A 119 12.21 -2.99 -7.54
N SER A 120 12.49 -3.66 -8.65
CA SER A 120 13.86 -3.92 -9.09
C SER A 120 14.56 -2.65 -9.55
N ALA A 121 15.90 -2.64 -9.56
CA ALA A 121 16.66 -1.51 -10.10
C ALA A 121 16.28 -1.19 -11.56
N HIS A 122 15.88 -2.19 -12.35
CA HIS A 122 15.45 -1.99 -13.73
C HIS A 122 14.04 -1.38 -13.83
N GLU A 123 13.07 -1.89 -13.06
CA GLU A 123 11.72 -1.32 -13.01
C GLU A 123 11.75 0.11 -12.46
N LEU A 124 12.55 0.35 -11.41
CA LEU A 124 12.74 1.68 -10.83
C LEU A 124 13.51 2.63 -11.78
N ALA A 125 14.44 2.12 -12.59
CA ALA A 125 15.17 2.90 -13.60
C ALA A 125 14.33 3.22 -14.84
N MET A 126 13.43 2.33 -15.28
CA MET A 126 12.45 2.66 -16.33
C MET A 126 11.50 3.78 -15.91
N LEU A 127 11.38 4.01 -14.61
CA LEU A 127 10.52 4.99 -13.98
C LEU A 127 11.33 6.13 -13.32
N GLU A 128 12.63 6.27 -13.63
CA GLU A 128 13.59 7.15 -12.92
C GLU A 128 13.16 8.61 -12.82
N GLU A 129 12.45 9.12 -13.83
CA GLU A 129 11.92 10.49 -13.85
C GLU A 129 10.67 10.64 -12.98
N ALA A 130 9.87 9.58 -12.83
CA ALA A 130 8.67 9.55 -11.98
C ALA A 130 8.98 9.15 -10.53
N LEU A 131 10.08 8.45 -10.24
CA LEU A 131 10.32 7.81 -8.94
C LEU A 131 11.44 8.38 -8.10
N ARG A 132 12.17 9.39 -8.57
CA ARG A 132 13.29 9.99 -7.82
C ARG A 132 12.89 10.39 -6.39
N ASP A 133 11.61 10.75 -6.22
CA ASP A 133 11.01 11.16 -4.94
C ASP A 133 9.83 10.27 -4.47
N ASN A 134 9.54 9.14 -5.14
CA ASN A 134 8.40 8.28 -4.78
C ASN A 134 8.83 7.00 -4.03
N TYR A 135 8.01 6.64 -3.05
CA TYR A 135 8.24 5.52 -2.14
C TYR A 135 7.57 4.22 -2.61
N GLY A 136 6.60 4.33 -3.51
CA GLY A 136 5.94 3.23 -4.20
C GLY A 136 5.32 3.73 -5.50
N ILE A 137 4.83 2.80 -6.31
CA ILE A 137 4.06 3.08 -7.52
C ILE A 137 3.10 1.96 -7.84
N THR A 138 1.96 2.34 -8.39
CA THR A 138 0.98 1.44 -8.98
C THR A 138 1.08 1.51 -10.51
N ILE A 139 1.22 0.36 -11.17
CA ILE A 139 1.24 0.21 -12.63
C ILE A 139 0.00 -0.55 -13.08
N HIS A 140 -0.71 0.02 -14.02
CA HIS A 140 -1.89 -0.58 -14.63
C HIS A 140 -1.47 -1.52 -15.77
N THR A 141 -1.63 -2.83 -15.60
CA THR A 141 -1.12 -3.80 -16.58
C THR A 141 -2.17 -4.26 -17.57
N GLN A 142 -3.39 -4.53 -17.11
CA GLN A 142 -4.54 -4.97 -17.90
C GLN A 142 -5.83 -4.51 -17.22
N PRO A 143 -6.97 -4.38 -17.91
CA PRO A 143 -8.24 -4.04 -17.25
C PRO A 143 -8.51 -4.91 -16.02
N GLY A 144 -8.70 -4.27 -14.86
CA GLY A 144 -8.93 -4.98 -13.60
C GLY A 144 -7.69 -5.59 -12.95
N ARG A 145 -6.47 -5.30 -13.44
CA ARG A 145 -5.20 -5.84 -12.92
C ARG A 145 -4.11 -4.77 -12.77
N ALA A 146 -3.53 -4.70 -11.58
CA ALA A 146 -2.46 -3.74 -11.28
C ALA A 146 -1.25 -4.44 -10.67
N ASP A 147 -0.10 -3.79 -10.78
CA ASP A 147 1.10 -4.14 -10.03
C ASP A 147 1.42 -2.97 -9.07
N ILE A 148 1.81 -3.28 -7.84
CA ILE A 148 2.34 -2.31 -6.88
C ILE A 148 3.81 -2.63 -6.63
N PHE A 149 4.68 -1.66 -6.85
CA PHE A 149 6.10 -1.76 -6.57
C PHE A 149 6.51 -0.77 -5.48
N LEU A 150 7.12 -1.28 -4.41
CA LEU A 150 7.66 -0.45 -3.33
C LEU A 150 9.15 -0.14 -3.59
N ASN A 151 9.52 1.13 -3.46
CA ASN A 151 10.90 1.59 -3.58
C ASN A 151 11.62 1.42 -2.24
N ALA A 152 12.28 0.28 -2.07
CA ALA A 152 13.03 -0.01 -0.85
C ALA A 152 14.06 1.08 -0.53
N ARG A 153 14.79 1.60 -1.53
CA ARG A 153 15.78 2.67 -1.28
C ARG A 153 15.10 3.91 -0.71
N GLY A 154 14.02 4.37 -1.33
CA GLY A 154 13.25 5.53 -0.87
C GLY A 154 12.73 5.33 0.55
N ILE A 155 12.01 4.24 0.81
CA ILE A 155 11.41 3.95 2.11
C ILE A 155 12.48 3.87 3.21
N PHE A 156 13.57 3.15 2.98
CA PHE A 156 14.60 2.95 3.99
C PHE A 156 15.48 4.18 4.21
N SER A 157 15.54 5.10 3.25
CA SER A 157 16.20 6.40 3.41
C SER A 157 15.32 7.47 4.07
N ASN A 158 14.00 7.23 4.20
CA ASN A 158 13.08 8.22 4.75
C ASN A 158 13.36 8.47 6.24
N PRO A 159 13.52 9.73 6.69
CA PRO A 159 13.70 10.07 8.11
C PRO A 159 12.56 9.57 9.01
N ASN A 160 11.32 9.54 8.52
CA ASN A 160 10.17 9.00 9.26
C ASN A 160 10.21 7.47 9.35
N ALA A 161 10.86 6.79 8.40
CA ALA A 161 11.13 5.36 8.51
C ALA A 161 12.20 5.04 9.57
N ALA A 162 12.91 6.05 10.11
CA ALA A 162 13.77 5.88 11.28
C ALA A 162 12.96 5.77 12.59
N VAL A 163 11.72 6.29 12.61
CA VAL A 163 10.80 6.16 13.77
C VAL A 163 10.09 4.80 13.75
N SER A 164 9.62 4.35 12.58
CA SER A 164 9.16 2.98 12.38
C SER A 164 9.13 2.61 10.90
N LEU A 165 9.95 1.64 10.51
CA LEU A 165 10.04 1.16 9.14
C LEU A 165 8.70 0.60 8.63
N PHE A 166 8.00 -0.16 9.47
CA PHE A 166 6.76 -0.83 9.09
C PHE A 166 5.63 0.17 8.92
N ARG A 167 5.59 1.23 9.74
CA ARG A 167 4.64 2.33 9.53
C ARG A 167 4.84 2.97 8.16
N ALA A 168 6.09 3.20 7.75
CA ALA A 168 6.39 3.75 6.42
C ALA A 168 5.99 2.78 5.29
N ILE A 169 6.30 1.49 5.41
CA ILE A 169 5.91 0.46 4.45
C ILE A 169 4.39 0.39 4.32
N PHE A 170 3.66 0.28 5.43
CA PHE A 170 2.20 0.14 5.43
C PHE A 170 1.52 1.39 4.88
N SER A 171 2.00 2.58 5.25
CA SER A 171 1.42 3.82 4.74
C SER A 171 1.63 3.96 3.23
N THR A 172 2.83 3.65 2.74
CA THR A 172 3.13 3.65 1.31
C THR A 172 2.25 2.63 0.58
N MET A 173 2.13 1.43 1.12
CA MET A 173 1.33 0.37 0.52
C MET A 173 -0.15 0.72 0.48
N LEU A 174 -0.73 1.27 1.56
CA LEU A 174 -2.13 1.71 1.59
C LEU A 174 -2.43 2.81 0.57
N HIS A 175 -1.49 3.74 0.36
CA HIS A 175 -1.60 4.76 -0.67
C HIS A 175 -1.70 4.13 -2.07
N GLU A 176 -0.75 3.25 -2.40
CA GLU A 176 -0.75 2.55 -3.70
C GLU A 176 -1.97 1.62 -3.86
N MET A 177 -2.42 0.98 -2.79
CA MET A 177 -3.64 0.17 -2.79
C MET A 177 -4.90 0.98 -3.10
N CYS A 178 -4.94 2.28 -2.76
CA CYS A 178 -6.04 3.16 -3.16
C CYS A 178 -6.07 3.38 -4.68
N HIS A 179 -4.90 3.58 -5.31
CA HIS A 179 -4.78 3.66 -6.78
C HIS A 179 -5.20 2.33 -7.42
N ALA A 180 -4.65 1.22 -6.91
CA ALA A 180 -4.95 -0.10 -7.42
C ALA A 180 -6.43 -0.46 -7.28
N PHE A 181 -7.09 -0.08 -6.17
CA PHE A 181 -8.52 -0.33 -5.97
C PHE A 181 -9.39 0.37 -6.99
N GLU A 182 -9.11 1.65 -7.27
CA GLU A 182 -9.81 2.38 -8.32
C GLU A 182 -9.66 1.68 -9.66
N PHE A 183 -8.43 1.32 -10.03
CA PHE A 183 -8.15 0.65 -11.29
C PHE A 183 -8.80 -0.74 -11.41
N VAL A 184 -8.86 -1.49 -10.31
CA VAL A 184 -9.50 -2.80 -10.27
C VAL A 184 -11.03 -2.71 -10.36
N ARG A 185 -11.64 -1.67 -9.79
CA ARG A 185 -13.11 -1.56 -9.69
C ARG A 185 -13.75 -0.72 -10.79
N VAL A 186 -13.02 0.22 -11.39
CA VAL A 186 -13.54 1.18 -12.36
C VAL A 186 -13.14 0.77 -13.77
N ARG A 187 -14.00 1.05 -14.76
CA ARG A 187 -13.68 0.70 -16.15
C ARG A 187 -12.51 1.55 -16.68
N PRO A 188 -11.63 0.97 -17.52
CA PRO A 188 -10.49 1.68 -18.11
C PRO A 188 -10.82 2.97 -18.87
N ASP A 189 -11.99 3.04 -19.50
CA ASP A 189 -12.48 4.18 -20.28
C ASP A 189 -13.06 5.32 -19.42
N GLU A 190 -13.36 5.05 -18.14
CA GLU A 190 -13.80 6.04 -17.16
C GLU A 190 -12.64 6.62 -16.32
N HIS A 191 -11.38 6.21 -16.58
CA HIS A 191 -10.24 6.75 -15.85
C HIS A 191 -9.91 8.18 -16.32
N GLU A 192 -10.08 9.15 -15.42
CA GLU A 192 -9.28 10.38 -15.48
C GLU A 192 -7.81 9.99 -15.27
N ARG A 193 -6.99 10.22 -16.30
CA ARG A 193 -5.54 9.94 -16.31
C ARG A 193 -4.88 10.49 -15.03
N ASP A 194 -4.32 9.60 -14.19
CA ASP A 194 -3.45 9.86 -13.04
C ASP A 194 -3.92 10.89 -11.98
N GLY A 195 -5.20 11.24 -11.98
CA GLY A 195 -5.70 12.33 -11.14
C GLY A 195 -5.96 11.86 -9.72
N HIS A 196 -5.29 12.48 -8.74
CA HIS A 196 -5.81 12.57 -7.37
C HIS A 196 -7.08 13.42 -7.37
N GLY A 197 -8.12 12.94 -8.04
CA GLY A 197 -9.40 13.60 -8.15
C GLY A 197 -10.08 13.71 -6.79
N PRO A 198 -11.17 14.49 -6.69
CA PRO A 198 -11.93 14.63 -5.44
C PRO A 198 -12.33 13.28 -4.84
N GLN A 199 -12.63 12.29 -5.70
CA GLN A 199 -12.95 10.93 -5.28
C GLN A 199 -11.75 10.23 -4.63
N PHE A 200 -10.53 10.41 -5.13
CA PHE A 200 -9.32 9.85 -4.51
C PHE A 200 -9.11 10.39 -3.10
N GLY A 201 -9.18 11.71 -2.93
CA GLY A 201 -9.04 12.37 -1.62
C GLY A 201 -10.02 11.83 -0.57
N SER A 202 -11.29 11.60 -0.96
CA SER A 202 -12.28 11.04 -0.03
C SER A 202 -11.98 9.61 0.40
N ARG A 203 -11.46 8.77 -0.50
CA ARG A 203 -11.12 7.37 -0.22
C ARG A 203 -9.88 7.27 0.66
N ILE A 204 -8.81 7.97 0.29
CA ILE A 204 -7.57 7.94 1.06
C ILE A 204 -7.80 8.50 2.47
N HIS A 205 -8.64 9.52 2.62
CA HIS A 205 -9.01 10.05 3.94
C HIS A 205 -9.75 9.03 4.81
N ALA A 206 -10.68 8.26 4.21
CA ALA A 206 -11.38 7.20 4.94
C ALA A 206 -10.43 6.08 5.38
N VAL A 207 -9.52 5.65 4.49
CA VAL A 207 -8.50 4.64 4.80
C VAL A 207 -7.50 5.15 5.85
N ASP A 208 -6.99 6.38 5.71
CA ASP A 208 -6.06 7.02 6.65
C ASP A 208 -6.66 7.09 8.05
N ARG A 209 -7.89 7.59 8.17
CA ARG A 209 -8.58 7.68 9.45
C ARG A 209 -8.71 6.32 10.13
N ARG A 210 -9.13 5.30 9.37
CA ARG A 210 -9.30 3.94 9.89
C ARG A 210 -7.96 3.30 10.26
N ALA A 211 -6.92 3.56 9.47
CA ALA A 211 -5.57 3.06 9.69
C ALA A 211 -4.91 3.70 10.92
N ASN A 212 -5.15 4.99 11.16
CA ASN A 212 -4.74 5.68 12.38
C ASN A 212 -5.45 5.09 13.61
N GLU A 213 -6.76 4.90 13.55
CA GLU A 213 -7.52 4.32 14.65
C GLU A 213 -7.08 2.89 15.02
N LEU A 214 -6.89 2.02 14.02
CA LEU A 214 -6.62 0.60 14.26
C LEU A 214 -5.14 0.29 14.50
N LEU A 215 -4.23 1.02 13.86
CA LEU A 215 -2.79 0.71 13.80
C LEU A 215 -1.90 1.90 14.21
N GLY A 216 -2.49 3.07 14.52
CA GLY A 216 -1.76 4.30 14.84
C GLY A 216 -0.99 4.89 13.66
N LEU A 217 -1.33 4.54 12.41
CA LEU A 217 -0.63 5.08 11.24
C LEU A 217 -0.97 6.56 11.06
N GLU A 218 -0.08 7.47 11.49
CA GLU A 218 -0.33 8.92 11.48
C GLU A 218 -0.12 9.61 10.12
N ALA A 219 0.18 8.85 9.05
CA ALA A 219 0.84 9.42 7.88
C ALA A 219 0.28 9.02 6.51
N VAL A 220 -0.75 8.18 6.36
CA VAL A 220 -1.19 7.71 5.01
C VAL A 220 -1.56 8.90 4.12
N GLU A 221 -2.22 9.91 4.68
CA GLU A 221 -2.55 11.17 4.01
C GLU A 221 -1.37 12.18 4.00
N ALA A 222 -0.45 12.12 4.98
CA ALA A 222 0.74 12.97 5.02
C ALA A 222 1.70 12.66 3.85
N TRP A 223 1.70 11.44 3.31
CA TRP A 223 2.45 11.10 2.10
C TRP A 223 1.96 11.86 0.85
N GLU A 224 0.68 12.24 0.79
CA GLU A 224 0.18 13.15 -0.26
C GLU A 224 0.75 14.56 -0.11
N PHE A 225 0.89 15.05 1.13
CA PHE A 225 1.50 16.34 1.42
C PHE A 225 2.97 16.35 0.99
N TYR A 226 3.72 15.28 1.30
CA TYR A 226 5.12 15.13 0.89
C TYR A 226 5.28 15.06 -0.63
N ARG A 227 4.44 14.28 -1.34
CA ARG A 227 4.48 14.22 -2.80
C ARG A 227 4.18 15.58 -3.44
N ARG A 228 3.15 16.29 -2.98
CA ARG A 228 2.78 17.63 -3.49
C ARG A 228 3.89 18.67 -3.26
N CYS A 229 4.58 18.61 -2.12
CA CYS A 229 5.72 19.49 -1.81
C CYS A 229 6.95 19.21 -2.68
N HIS A 230 7.17 17.97 -3.15
CA HIS A 230 8.33 17.61 -3.97
C HIS A 230 8.06 17.72 -5.48
N THR A 231 6.82 17.52 -5.96
CA THR A 231 6.46 17.65 -7.39
C THR A 231 6.08 19.08 -7.82
N GLY A 232 6.39 20.11 -7.02
CA GLY A 232 6.11 21.52 -7.35
C GLY A 232 4.63 21.91 -7.37
N GLY A 233 3.74 21.06 -6.85
CA GLY A 233 2.31 21.36 -6.72
C GLY A 233 2.07 22.25 -5.50
N ARG A 234 1.27 23.31 -5.64
CA ARG A 234 0.92 24.17 -4.50
C ARG A 234 0.21 23.32 -3.43
N ALA A 235 0.86 23.15 -2.28
CA ALA A 235 0.27 22.50 -1.13
C ALA A 235 -1.04 23.20 -0.73
N VAL A 236 -2.04 22.39 -0.43
CA VAL A 236 -3.28 22.81 0.21
C VAL A 236 -3.25 22.14 1.57
N ASP A 237 -3.28 22.92 2.65
CA ASP A 237 -3.26 22.37 4.00
C ASP A 237 -4.56 21.60 4.31
N ARG A 238 -4.59 20.94 5.48
CA ARG A 238 -5.76 20.19 6.00
C ARG A 238 -7.05 21.03 6.08
N GLU A 239 -6.94 22.35 5.95
CA GLU A 239 -8.05 23.30 6.02
C GLU A 239 -8.44 23.85 4.64
N GLY A 240 -7.89 23.31 3.55
CA GLY A 240 -8.22 23.74 2.20
C GLY A 240 -7.57 25.06 1.79
N ARG A 241 -6.63 25.60 2.57
CA ARG A 241 -5.96 26.87 2.24
C ARG A 241 -4.82 26.61 1.26
N ARG A 242 -4.90 27.24 0.09
CA ARG A 242 -3.83 27.19 -0.91
C ARG A 242 -2.71 28.13 -0.50
N GLY A 243 -1.50 27.59 -0.37
CA GLY A 243 -0.28 28.37 -0.49
C GLY A 243 0.58 28.40 0.77
N PHE A 244 1.62 27.58 0.75
CA PHE A 244 2.92 27.96 1.29
C PHE A 244 3.96 27.70 0.20
N ARG A 245 4.77 28.72 -0.11
CA ARG A 245 6.07 28.51 -0.77
C ARG A 245 7.00 27.99 0.31
N VAL A 246 7.59 26.82 0.06
CA VAL A 246 8.87 26.45 0.68
C VAL A 246 9.97 27.17 -0.08
#